data_AF-A0A0A0JUG5-F1
#
_entry.id   AF-A0A0A0JUG5-F1
#
_cell.length_a   1.000
_cell.length_b   1.000
_cell.length_c   1.000
_cell.angle_alpha   90.00
_cell.angle_beta   90.00
_cell.angle_gamma   90.00
#
_symmetry.space_group_name_H-M   'P 1'
#
loop_
_entity.id
_entity.type
_entity.pdbx_description
1 polymer ?
#
loop_
_entity_poly.entity_id
_entity_poly.type
_entity_poly.pdbx_seq_one_letter_code
_entity_poly.pdbx_strand_id
1 'polypeptide(L)'
;MGSSEVAGYCSFTKAIEHLGDRWSLLIVRELGVFGPQGFNALALALPGRISRSVLADRLRRLESLGLVSHADDGAAHAAYRLTEVGQGLMPTLATLRDWADTWLPDDPDLLDRDPTSCSPGWRSARISTGPPSGPWSWR
;
A
#
# COMPACT_ATOMS: atom_id res chain seq x y z
N MET A 1 27.23 -33.03 -4.00
CA MET A 1 26.26 -32.48 -4.97
C MET A 1 24.88 -32.98 -4.61
N GLY A 2 23.94 -32.07 -4.33
CA GLY A 2 22.56 -32.41 -3.97
C GLY A 2 21.82 -31.18 -3.42
N SER A 3 21.82 -30.08 -4.16
CA SER A 3 21.06 -28.87 -3.82
C SER A 3 20.27 -28.44 -5.05
N SER A 4 19.15 -29.08 -5.27
CA SER A 4 18.11 -28.61 -6.19
C SER A 4 16.76 -28.75 -5.52
N GLU A 5 15.99 -27.66 -5.58
CA GLU A 5 14.54 -27.61 -5.36
C GLU A 5 14.02 -27.77 -3.93
N VAL A 6 14.22 -26.74 -3.12
CA VAL A 6 12.99 -26.09 -2.65
C VAL A 6 12.59 -25.18 -3.80
N ALA A 7 11.68 -25.64 -4.66
CA ALA A 7 11.11 -24.82 -5.72
C ALA A 7 10.70 -23.50 -5.07
N GLY A 8 11.43 -22.43 -5.38
CA GLY A 8 11.21 -21.13 -4.79
C GLY A 8 9.75 -20.78 -5.01
N TYR A 9 8.99 -20.59 -3.93
CA TYR A 9 7.68 -19.96 -4.02
C TYR A 9 7.82 -18.78 -4.98
N CYS A 10 7.08 -18.81 -6.10
CA CYS A 10 7.14 -17.76 -7.10
C CYS A 10 7.03 -16.41 -6.38
N SER A 11 8.02 -15.52 -6.57
CA SER A 11 8.10 -14.26 -5.80
C SER A 11 6.82 -13.43 -5.92
N PHE A 12 6.11 -13.55 -7.04
CA PHE A 12 4.79 -12.98 -7.25
C PHE A 12 3.71 -13.60 -6.36
N THR A 13 3.64 -14.94 -6.29
CA THR A 13 2.73 -15.64 -5.38
C THR A 13 2.99 -15.21 -3.94
N LYS A 14 4.24 -15.14 -3.51
CA LYS A 14 4.59 -14.63 -2.18
C LYS A 14 4.04 -13.21 -1.97
N ALA A 15 4.27 -12.29 -2.91
CA ALA A 15 3.76 -10.93 -2.79
C ALA A 15 2.23 -10.87 -2.73
N ILE A 16 1.52 -11.62 -3.58
CA ILE A 16 0.06 -11.63 -3.65
C ILE A 16 -0.55 -12.25 -2.39
N GLU A 17 -0.01 -13.37 -1.91
CA GLU A 17 -0.51 -14.01 -0.69
C GLU A 17 -0.35 -13.11 0.54
N HIS A 18 0.74 -12.35 0.60
CA HIS A 18 1.05 -11.48 1.73
C HIS A 18 0.40 -10.09 1.65
N LEU A 19 0.28 -9.51 0.45
CA LEU A 19 -0.10 -8.11 0.25
C LEU A 19 -1.31 -7.92 -0.66
N GLY A 20 -1.80 -8.95 -1.33
CA GLY A 20 -2.86 -8.89 -2.34
C GLY A 20 -4.26 -8.69 -1.79
N ASP A 21 -4.41 -8.43 -0.48
CA ASP A 21 -5.68 -7.98 0.07
C ASP A 21 -5.85 -6.46 -0.13
N ARG A 22 -7.11 -6.01 -0.18
CA ARG A 22 -7.46 -4.61 -0.41
C ARG A 22 -6.76 -3.63 0.52
N TRP A 23 -6.48 -4.01 1.77
CA TRP A 23 -6.11 -3.05 2.82
C TRP A 23 -4.61 -2.89 3.01
N SER A 24 -3.84 -3.97 2.84
CA SER A 24 -2.39 -3.96 3.09
C SER A 24 -1.67 -2.88 2.29
N LEU A 25 -1.89 -2.82 0.97
CA LEU A 25 -1.23 -1.82 0.12
C LEU A 25 -1.77 -0.40 0.34
N LEU A 26 -3.02 -0.26 0.77
CA LEU A 26 -3.59 1.05 1.09
C LEU A 26 -3.02 1.63 2.38
N ILE A 27 -2.82 0.80 3.40
CA ILE A 27 -2.13 1.21 4.64
C ILE A 27 -0.70 1.64 4.32
N VAL A 28 0.02 0.86 3.50
CA VAL A 28 1.39 1.21 3.11
C VAL A 28 1.42 2.55 2.36
N ARG A 29 0.55 2.72 1.36
CA ARG A 29 0.44 3.97 0.61
C ARG A 29 0.16 5.17 1.53
N GLU A 30 -0.80 5.02 2.43
CA GLU A 30 -1.22 6.07 3.35
C GLU A 30 -0.06 6.53 4.25
N LEU A 31 0.61 5.58 4.91
CA LEU A 31 1.76 5.88 5.77
C LEU A 31 2.96 6.43 4.99
N GLY A 32 3.14 6.02 3.74
CA GLY A 32 4.21 6.51 2.88
C GLY A 32 3.99 7.94 2.39
N VAL A 33 2.74 8.33 2.15
CA VAL A 33 2.38 9.67 1.66
C VAL A 33 2.26 10.67 2.81
N PHE A 34 1.56 10.30 3.89
CA PHE A 34 1.20 11.22 4.96
C PHE A 34 2.09 11.08 6.21
N GLY A 35 3.01 10.12 6.21
CA GLY A 35 3.93 9.88 7.31
C GLY A 35 3.30 9.09 8.46
N PRO A 36 3.93 9.11 9.65
CA PRO A 36 3.46 8.35 10.80
C PRO A 36 2.05 8.74 11.25
N GLN A 37 1.19 7.76 11.49
CA GLN A 37 -0.20 7.98 11.89
C GLN A 37 -0.65 7.02 12.99
N GLY A 38 -1.45 7.51 13.94
CA GLY A 38 -2.09 6.67 14.94
C GLY A 38 -3.20 5.79 14.35
N PHE A 39 -3.56 4.73 15.08
CA PHE A 39 -4.59 3.76 14.66
C PHE A 39 -5.92 4.40 14.22
N ASN A 40 -6.43 5.36 15.00
CA ASN A 40 -7.71 6.00 14.72
C ASN A 40 -7.64 6.91 13.48
N ALA A 41 -6.49 7.55 13.24
CA ALA A 41 -6.28 8.36 12.04
C ALA A 41 -6.29 7.48 10.80
N LEU A 42 -5.58 6.34 10.82
CA LEU A 42 -5.60 5.36 9.74
C LEU A 42 -7.01 4.82 9.45
N ALA A 43 -7.77 4.48 10.49
CA ALA A 43 -9.14 3.99 10.35
C ALA A 43 -10.08 5.00 9.67
N LEU A 44 -9.81 6.29 9.82
CA LEU A 44 -10.59 7.38 9.23
C LEU A 44 -10.11 7.76 7.82
N ALA A 45 -8.81 7.62 7.55
CA ALA A 45 -8.20 8.02 6.28
C ALA A 45 -8.42 7.01 5.16
N LEU A 46 -8.52 5.71 5.49
CA LEU A 46 -8.63 4.66 4.49
C LEU A 46 -10.03 4.63 3.83
N PRO A 47 -10.10 4.52 2.49
CA PRO A 47 -11.37 4.49 1.77
C PRO A 47 -12.15 3.20 2.01
N GLY A 48 -13.47 3.27 2.12
CA GLY A 48 -14.36 2.10 2.20
C GLY A 48 -14.64 1.65 3.62
N ARG A 49 -14.26 2.47 4.61
CA ARG A 49 -14.49 2.25 6.06
C ARG A 49 -14.05 0.86 6.50
N ILE A 50 -12.73 0.66 6.54
CA ILE A 50 -12.13 -0.55 7.13
C ILE A 50 -12.64 -0.78 8.56
N SER A 51 -13.01 -2.01 8.89
CA SER A 51 -13.35 -2.32 10.27
C SER A 51 -12.10 -2.27 11.15
N ARG A 52 -12.25 -1.89 12.42
CA ARG A 52 -11.13 -1.85 13.37
C ARG A 52 -10.42 -3.21 13.51
N SER A 53 -11.19 -4.31 13.47
CA SER A 53 -10.60 -5.65 13.56
C SER A 53 -9.74 -5.97 12.34
N VAL A 54 -10.20 -5.62 11.13
CA VAL A 54 -9.42 -5.82 9.90
C VAL A 54 -8.19 -4.91 9.88
N LEU A 55 -8.31 -3.64 10.27
CA LEU A 55 -7.15 -2.75 10.36
C LEU A 55 -6.09 -3.29 11.32
N ALA A 56 -6.49 -3.71 12.52
CA ALA A 56 -5.58 -4.28 13.51
C ALA A 56 -4.89 -5.56 12.99
N ASP A 57 -5.63 -6.42 12.29
CA ASP A 57 -5.09 -7.62 11.68
C ASP A 57 -4.05 -7.33 10.60
N ARG A 58 -4.34 -6.34 9.74
CA ARG A 58 -3.44 -5.93 8.67
C ARG A 58 -2.19 -5.24 9.18
N LEU A 59 -2.31 -4.38 10.19
CA LEU A 59 -1.14 -3.77 10.84
C LEU A 59 -0.22 -4.83 11.45
N ARG A 60 -0.76 -5.79 12.22
CA ARG A 60 0.02 -6.93 12.73
C ARG A 60 0.72 -7.70 11.63
N ARG A 61 0.04 -7.93 10.51
CA ARG A 61 0.64 -8.61 9.35
C ARG A 61 1.79 -7.80 8.77
N LEU A 62 1.60 -6.51 8.53
CA LEU A 62 2.62 -5.62 7.99
C LEU A 62 3.82 -5.46 8.94
N GLU A 63 3.59 -5.46 10.25
CA GLU A 63 4.65 -5.50 11.27
C GLU A 63 5.42 -6.82 11.22
N SER A 64 4.73 -7.96 11.11
CA SER A 64 5.38 -9.27 11.01
C SER A 64 6.26 -9.41 9.76
N LEU A 65 5.91 -8.69 8.69
CA LEU A 65 6.67 -8.61 7.45
C LEU A 65 7.78 -7.55 7.51
N GLY A 66 7.88 -6.80 8.61
CA GLY A 66 8.84 -5.73 8.79
C GLY A 66 8.58 -4.51 7.91
N LEU A 67 7.37 -4.34 7.36
CA LEU A 67 6.99 -3.19 6.52
C LEU A 67 6.56 -1.97 7.34
N VAL A 68 5.95 -2.23 8.50
CA VAL A 68 5.46 -1.21 9.44
C VAL A 68 6.10 -1.43 10.80
N SER A 69 6.33 -0.35 11.55
CA SER A 69 6.70 -0.40 12.96
C SER A 69 5.93 0.65 13.76
N HIS A 70 5.87 0.47 15.07
CA HIS A 70 5.50 1.56 15.97
C HIS A 70 6.62 2.61 16.02
N ALA A 71 6.22 3.89 16.03
CA ALA A 71 7.09 5.02 16.33
C ALA A 71 7.04 5.23 17.85
N ASP A 72 8.17 4.97 18.53
CA ASP A 72 8.35 5.26 19.94
C ASP A 72 8.93 6.68 20.13
N ASP A 73 8.30 7.67 19.51
CA ASP A 73 8.76 9.06 19.50
C ASP A 73 8.25 9.89 20.70
N GLY A 74 7.77 9.22 21.76
CA GLY A 74 7.25 9.89 22.96
C GLY A 74 5.94 10.66 22.74
N ALA A 75 5.33 10.54 21.55
CA ALA A 75 4.00 11.07 21.29
C ALA A 75 2.96 10.28 22.11
N ALA A 76 1.94 10.99 22.60
CA ALA A 76 0.91 10.42 23.48
C ALA A 76 0.10 9.25 22.86
N HIS A 77 0.25 8.98 21.56
CA HIS A 77 -0.34 7.85 20.87
C HIS A 77 0.71 7.17 20.01
N ALA A 78 0.87 5.85 20.20
CA ALA A 78 1.74 5.03 19.37
C ALA A 78 1.33 5.18 17.90
N ALA A 79 2.18 5.84 17.11
CA ALA A 79 1.97 6.01 15.68
C ALA A 79 2.58 4.81 14.93
N TYR A 80 1.96 4.41 13.84
CA TYR A 80 2.55 3.45 12.90
C TYR A 80 3.35 4.23 11.86
N ARG A 81 4.51 3.71 11.46
CA ARG A 81 5.34 4.26 10.40
C ARG A 81 5.84 3.15 9.48
N LEU A 82 6.14 3.50 8.22
CA LEU A 82 6.87 2.58 7.36
C LEU A 82 8.32 2.43 7.83
N THR A 83 8.80 1.20 7.80
CA THR A 83 10.24 0.89 7.90
C THR A 83 10.93 1.17 6.56
N GLU A 84 12.25 0.99 6.48
CA GLU A 84 12.97 1.02 5.21
C GLU A 84 12.43 -0.02 4.21
N VAL A 85 12.08 -1.21 4.68
CA VAL A 85 11.47 -2.27 3.85
C VAL A 85 10.10 -1.82 3.32
N GLY A 86 9.28 -1.19 4.16
CA GLY A 86 7.99 -0.63 3.76
C GLY A 86 8.12 0.48 2.73
N GLN A 87 9.08 1.39 2.92
CA GLN A 87 9.38 2.47 1.98
C GLN A 87 9.84 1.94 0.61
N GLY A 88 10.56 0.81 0.58
CA GLY A 88 10.96 0.14 -0.65
C GLY A 88 9.78 -0.31 -1.53
N LEU A 89 8.56 -0.40 -0.99
CA LEU A 89 7.36 -0.77 -1.76
C LEU A 89 6.71 0.44 -2.48
N MET A 90 7.01 1.66 -2.06
CA MET A 90 6.38 2.88 -2.59
C MET A 90 6.58 3.07 -4.11
N PRO A 91 7.77 2.83 -4.70
CA PRO A 91 7.95 2.93 -6.15
C PRO A 91 7.09 1.93 -6.95
N THR A 92 6.89 0.72 -6.40
CA THR A 92 6.01 -0.30 -7.00
C THR A 92 4.55 0.16 -7.00
N LEU A 93 4.09 0.75 -5.90
CA LEU A 93 2.74 1.31 -5.80
C LEU A 93 2.54 2.49 -6.76
N ALA A 94 3.55 3.33 -6.95
CA ALA A 94 3.51 4.42 -7.92
C ALA A 94 3.40 3.88 -9.35
N THR A 95 4.22 2.89 -9.70
CA THR A 95 4.17 2.25 -11.04
C THR A 95 2.82 1.56 -11.29
N LEU A 96 2.28 0.88 -10.28
CA LEU A 96 0.96 0.24 -10.37
C LEU A 96 -0.15 1.28 -10.58
N ARG A 97 -0.07 2.42 -9.88
CA ARG A 97 -1.01 3.53 -10.05
C ARG A 97 -0.92 4.11 -11.47
N ASP A 98 0.26 4.42 -11.97
CA ASP A 98 0.43 5.01 -13.30
C ASP A 98 -0.11 4.07 -14.40
N TRP A 99 0.11 2.76 -14.24
CA TRP A 99 -0.48 1.75 -15.12
C TRP A 99 -2.01 1.75 -15.03
N ALA A 100 -2.57 1.78 -13.81
CA ALA A 100 -4.02 1.80 -13.61
C ALA A 100 -4.65 3.06 -14.20
N ASP A 101 -4.08 4.24 -13.96
CA ASP A 101 -4.54 5.53 -14.50
C ASP A 101 -4.48 5.56 -16.04
N THR A 102 -3.60 4.77 -16.66
CA THR A 102 -3.46 4.72 -18.13
C THR A 102 -4.42 3.72 -18.78
N TRP A 103 -4.63 2.56 -18.17
CA TRP A 103 -5.23 1.41 -18.84
C TRP A 103 -6.57 0.95 -18.25
N LEU A 104 -6.87 1.28 -16.99
CA LEU A 104 -8.13 0.91 -16.37
C LEU A 104 -9.14 2.05 -16.54
N PRO A 105 -10.39 1.74 -16.94
CA PRO A 105 -11.44 2.75 -16.95
C PRO A 105 -11.78 3.15 -15.52
N ASP A 106 -12.17 4.41 -15.34
CA ASP A 106 -12.86 4.82 -14.12
C ASP A 106 -14.11 3.94 -13.94
N ASP A 107 -14.26 3.37 -12.75
CA ASP A 107 -15.44 2.59 -12.40
C ASP A 107 -16.41 3.51 -11.62
N PRO A 108 -17.49 4.00 -12.25
CA PRO A 108 -18.46 4.85 -11.57
C PRO A 108 -19.15 4.10 -10.41
N ASP A 109 -19.29 2.77 -10.51
CA ASP A 109 -19.88 1.97 -9.43
C ASP A 109 -18.94 1.86 -8.23
N LEU A 110 -17.60 1.98 -8.41
CA LEU A 110 -16.68 2.07 -7.27
C LEU A 110 -16.93 3.34 -6.45
N LEU A 111 -17.37 4.42 -7.09
CA LEU A 111 -17.68 5.69 -6.40
C LEU A 111 -18.96 5.56 -5.58
N ASP A 112 -19.93 4.84 -6.13
CA ASP A 112 -21.20 4.57 -5.44
C ASP A 112 -21.03 3.55 -4.30
N ARG A 113 -20.18 2.54 -4.48
CA ARG A 113 -19.86 1.53 -3.45
C ARG A 113 -18.95 2.09 -2.34
N ASP A 114 -18.06 3.00 -2.69
CA ASP A 114 -17.10 3.61 -1.77
C ASP A 114 -16.84 5.09 -2.12
N PRO A 115 -17.70 6.00 -1.65
CA PRO A 115 -17.56 7.43 -1.92
C PRO A 115 -16.26 8.02 -1.36
N THR A 116 -15.68 7.36 -0.34
CA THR A 116 -14.46 7.82 0.33
C THR A 116 -13.18 7.54 -0.47
N SER A 117 -13.24 6.62 -1.44
CA SER A 117 -12.20 6.42 -2.48
C SER A 117 -11.90 7.69 -3.26
N CYS A 118 -12.87 8.62 -3.32
CA CYS A 118 -12.80 9.83 -4.11
C CYS A 118 -12.60 11.12 -3.31
N SER A 119 -12.11 11.00 -2.08
CA SER A 119 -11.73 12.15 -1.27
C SER A 119 -10.57 12.93 -1.92
N PRO A 120 -10.62 14.29 -1.97
CA PRO A 120 -9.64 15.11 -2.70
C PRO A 120 -8.17 14.87 -2.29
N GLY A 121 -7.94 14.46 -1.03
CA GLY A 121 -6.62 14.13 -0.51
C GLY A 121 -6.01 12.85 -1.10
N TRP A 122 -6.85 11.88 -1.49
CA TRP A 122 -6.36 10.60 -2.03
C TRP A 122 -5.98 10.71 -3.51
N ARG A 123 -6.73 11.50 -4.30
CA ARG A 123 -6.42 11.79 -5.72
C ARG A 123 -5.18 12.65 -5.93
N SER A 124 -4.96 13.62 -5.04
CA SER A 124 -3.93 14.66 -5.22
C SER A 124 -2.56 14.27 -4.67
N ALA A 125 -2.50 13.22 -3.83
CA ALA A 125 -1.27 12.63 -3.32
C ALA A 125 -0.49 11.92 -4.45
N ARG A 126 0.15 12.74 -5.28
CA ARG A 126 1.01 12.31 -6.38
C ARG A 126 2.28 11.72 -5.77
N ILE A 127 2.44 10.40 -5.82
CA ILE A 127 3.75 9.79 -5.56
C ILE A 127 4.62 10.24 -6.74
N SER A 128 5.59 11.14 -6.51
CA SER A 128 6.44 11.63 -7.58
C SER A 128 7.47 10.55 -7.95
N THR A 129 7.11 9.68 -8.88
CA THR A 129 8.09 9.01 -9.72
C THR A 129 7.86 9.50 -11.13
N GLY A 130 8.83 10.23 -11.68
CA GLY A 130 8.81 10.56 -13.11
C GLY A 130 8.70 9.27 -13.94
N PRO A 131 8.10 9.33 -15.13
CA PRO A 131 7.97 8.15 -15.97
C PRO A 131 9.36 7.54 -16.21
N PRO A 132 9.53 6.20 -16.22
CA PRO A 132 10.77 5.62 -16.67
C PRO A 132 10.98 6.06 -18.12
N SER A 133 11.96 6.92 -18.34
CA SER A 133 12.46 7.26 -19.67
C SER A 133 13.14 6.01 -20.24
N GLY A 134 12.33 5.12 -20.83
CA GLY A 134 12.75 3.86 -21.44
C GLY A 134 12.06 3.65 -22.79
N PRO A 135 12.70 2.94 -23.73
CA PRO A 135 12.50 3.13 -25.18
C PRO A 135 11.30 2.39 -25.79
N TRP A 136 10.35 1.90 -25.00
CA TRP A 136 9.26 1.08 -25.53
C TRP A 136 8.15 1.96 -26.12
N SER A 137 8.25 2.22 -27.43
CA SER A 137 7.16 2.73 -28.27
C SER A 137 6.75 1.64 -29.25
N TRP A 138 5.53 1.11 -29.13
CA TRP A 138 4.95 0.13 -30.07
C TRP A 138 3.59 0.73 -30.47
N ARG A 139 3.29 1.10 -31.73
CA ARG A 139 3.12 0.27 -32.94
C ARG A 139 2.53 -1.11 -32.68
#